data_AF-A0A5T0UNL9-F1
#
_entry.id   AF-A0A5T0UNL9-F1
#
_cell.length_a   1.000
_cell.length_b   1.000
_cell.length_c   1.000
_cell.angle_alpha   90.00
_cell.angle_beta   90.00
_cell.angle_gamma   90.00
#
_symmetry.space_group_name_H-M   'P 1'
#
loop_
_entity.id
_entity.type
_entity.pdbx_description
1 polymer ?
#
loop_
_entity_poly.entity_id
_entity_poly.type
_entity_poly.pdbx_seq_one_letter_code
_entity_poly.pdbx_strand_id
1 'polypeptide(L)'
;MLSEWKGYLMTGISYMLPVVIGGSLVVAITKIIGLCFGITSFDNYQSGVWFYMNQITNVGWSAIGLLNLVLAGYIAYAIGDKPALAAGFVGGTLAASTNTGFIGALIAGFVAGYSARWCTQKIKVSEKY
;
A
#
# COMPACT_ATOMS: atom_id res chain seq x y z
N MET A 1 19.33 8.11 16.11
CA MET A 1 19.36 6.82 15.40
C MET A 1 18.12 5.95 15.66
N LEU A 2 17.94 5.29 16.82
CA LEU A 2 16.75 4.45 17.05
C LEU A 2 15.42 5.22 17.02
N SER A 3 15.41 6.49 17.45
CA SER A 3 14.24 7.37 17.37
C SER A 3 13.84 7.72 15.93
N GLU A 4 14.82 7.91 15.05
CA GLU A 4 14.59 8.28 13.64
C GLU A 4 13.99 7.11 12.86
N TRP A 5 14.50 5.90 13.06
CA TRP A 5 13.99 4.69 12.42
C TRP A 5 12.55 4.39 12.82
N LYS A 6 12.22 4.60 14.10
CA LYS A 6 10.84 4.55 14.58
C LYS A 6 9.97 5.60 13.89
N GLY A 7 10.49 6.81 13.69
CA GLY A 7 9.81 7.86 12.92
C GLY A 7 9.48 7.43 11.50
N TYR A 8 10.45 6.89 10.77
CA TYR A 8 10.24 6.42 9.39
C TYR A 8 9.20 5.29 9.30
N LEU A 9 9.26 4.34 10.23
CA LEU A 9 8.28 3.25 10.34
C LEU A 9 6.89 3.77 10.66
N MET A 10 6.79 4.67 11.64
CA MET A 10 5.51 5.26 12.03
C MET A 10 4.86 6.02 10.88
N THR A 11 5.65 6.74 10.07
CA THR A 11 5.14 7.41 8.87
C THR A 11 4.52 6.38 7.93
N GLY A 12 5.24 5.31 7.57
CA GLY A 12 4.73 4.25 6.72
C GLY A 12 3.44 3.61 7.25
N ILE A 13 3.41 3.25 8.53
CA ILE A 13 2.23 2.64 9.17
C ILE A 13 1.06 3.62 9.20
N SER A 14 1.29 4.88 9.53
CA SER A 14 0.23 5.89 9.65
C SER A 14 -0.46 6.17 8.30
N TYR A 15 0.29 6.15 7.20
CA TYR A 15 -0.30 6.29 5.85
C TYR A 15 -0.97 5.01 5.34
N MET A 16 -0.47 3.84 5.75
CA MET A 16 -1.10 2.57 5.42
C MET A 16 -2.45 2.37 6.11
N LEU A 17 -2.55 2.67 7.41
CA LEU A 17 -3.74 2.43 8.23
C LEU A 17 -5.06 2.92 7.59
N PRO A 18 -5.21 4.19 7.16
CA PRO A 18 -6.46 4.67 6.59
C PRO A 18 -6.84 3.92 5.30
N VAL A 19 -5.85 3.49 4.50
CA VAL A 19 -6.10 2.73 3.26
C VAL A 19 -6.67 1.35 3.57
N VAL A 20 -6.03 0.62 4.49
CA VAL A 20 -6.44 -0.74 4.86
C VAL A 20 -7.77 -0.74 5.60
N ILE A 21 -7.95 0.20 6.53
CA ILE A 21 -9.20 0.36 7.29
C ILE A 21 -10.34 0.72 6.33
N GLY A 22 -10.13 1.68 5.43
CA GLY A 22 -11.12 2.07 4.42
C GLY A 22 -11.52 0.89 3.53
N GLY A 23 -10.56 0.13 3.01
CA GLY A 23 -10.83 -1.06 2.20
C GLY A 23 -11.61 -2.14 2.96
N SER A 24 -11.24 -2.39 4.22
CA SER A 24 -11.90 -3.38 5.08
C SER A 24 -13.35 -3.00 5.38
N LEU A 25 -13.63 -1.72 5.60
CA LEU A 25 -15.00 -1.24 5.83
C LEU A 25 -15.88 -1.42 4.60
N VAL A 26 -15.35 -1.16 3.39
CA VAL A 26 -16.08 -1.40 2.14
C VAL A 26 -16.43 -2.89 2.01
N VAL A 27 -15.47 -3.81 2.18
CA VAL A 27 -15.72 -5.25 2.14
C VAL A 27 -16.76 -5.68 3.19
N ALA A 28 -16.62 -5.18 4.42
CA ALA A 28 -17.51 -5.54 5.51
C ALA A 28 -18.96 -5.14 5.24
N ILE A 29 -19.19 -3.90 4.81
CA ILE A 29 -20.53 -3.38 4.50
C ILE A 29 -21.17 -4.21 3.38
N THR A 30 -20.44 -4.47 2.29
CA THR A 30 -20.99 -5.22 1.17
C THR A 30 -21.34 -6.66 1.55
N LYS A 31 -20.49 -7.33 2.35
CA LYS A 31 -20.79 -8.68 2.85
C LYS A 31 -21.95 -8.74 3.83
N ILE A 32 -22.09 -7.75 4.73
CA ILE A 32 -23.24 -7.67 5.64
C ILE A 32 -24.54 -7.51 4.85
N ILE A 33 -24.54 -6.66 3.81
CA ILE A 33 -25.69 -6.51 2.92
C ILE A 33 -26.03 -7.85 2.27
N GLY A 34 -25.05 -8.57 1.70
CA GLY A 34 -25.28 -9.90 1.12
C GLY A 34 -25.89 -10.89 2.12
N LEU A 35 -25.37 -10.91 3.35
CA LEU A 35 -25.84 -11.80 4.41
C LEU A 35 -27.31 -11.56 4.78
N CYS A 36 -27.77 -10.31 4.81
CA CYS A 36 -29.18 -9.97 5.04
C CYS A 36 -30.14 -10.57 4.00
N PHE A 37 -29.64 -10.88 2.79
CA PHE A 37 -30.40 -11.51 1.71
C PHE A 37 -30.07 -13.02 1.56
N GLY A 38 -29.35 -13.61 2.52
CA GLY A 38 -28.96 -15.02 2.49
C GLY A 38 -27.84 -15.35 1.50
N ILE A 39 -27.11 -14.34 1.01
CA ILE A 39 -26.03 -14.51 0.04
C ILE A 39 -24.68 -14.52 0.77
N THR A 40 -23.95 -15.63 0.65
CA THR A 40 -22.64 -15.82 1.29
C THR A 40 -21.46 -15.48 0.37
N SER A 41 -21.67 -15.51 -0.95
CA SER A 41 -20.69 -15.10 -1.96
C SER A 41 -21.40 -14.44 -3.14
N PHE A 42 -20.76 -13.40 -3.69
CA PHE A 42 -21.22 -12.70 -4.89
C PHE A 42 -20.61 -13.25 -6.19
N ASP A 43 -19.75 -14.28 -6.11
CA ASP A 43 -18.96 -14.77 -7.26
C ASP A 43 -19.82 -15.42 -8.35
N ASN A 44 -20.99 -15.94 -7.96
CA ASN A 44 -21.91 -16.63 -8.88
C ASN A 44 -22.75 -15.68 -9.75
N TYR A 45 -22.71 -14.37 -9.49
CA TYR A 45 -23.53 -13.39 -10.19
C TYR A 45 -22.74 -12.73 -11.32
N GLN A 46 -23.13 -12.99 -12.56
CA GLN A 46 -22.50 -12.41 -13.75
C GLN A 46 -23.15 -11.11 -14.24
N SER A 47 -24.34 -10.78 -13.74
CA SER A 47 -25.06 -9.55 -14.06
C SER A 47 -26.02 -9.14 -12.93
N GLY A 48 -26.50 -7.89 -12.97
CA GLY A 48 -27.45 -7.36 -11.99
C GLY A 48 -26.81 -6.79 -10.73
N VAL A 49 -27.64 -6.48 -9.73
CA VAL A 49 -27.23 -5.77 -8.50
C VAL A 49 -26.13 -6.51 -7.74
N TRP A 50 -26.20 -7.84 -7.69
CA TRP A 50 -25.21 -8.67 -6.98
C TRP A 50 -23.85 -8.72 -7.68
N PHE A 51 -23.81 -8.62 -9.01
CA PHE A 51 -22.56 -8.45 -9.75
C PHE A 51 -21.89 -7.12 -9.36
N TYR A 52 -22.63 -6.02 -9.29
CA TYR A 52 -22.10 -4.72 -8.86
C TYR A 52 -21.62 -4.74 -7.40
N MET A 53 -22.33 -5.45 -6.51
CA MET A 53 -21.86 -5.70 -5.15
C MET A 53 -20.53 -6.46 -5.13
N ASN A 54 -20.32 -7.44 -6.02
CA ASN A 54 -19.02 -8.10 -6.16
C ASN A 54 -17.93 -7.09 -6.57
N GLN A 55 -18.19 -6.23 -7.56
CA GLN A 55 -17.23 -5.22 -8.00
C GLN A 55 -16.84 -4.26 -6.87
N ILE A 56 -17.82 -3.79 -6.08
CA ILE A 56 -17.57 -2.93 -4.91
C ILE A 56 -16.72 -3.67 -3.86
N THR A 57 -17.03 -4.94 -3.62
CA THR A 57 -16.24 -5.79 -2.71
C THR A 57 -14.79 -5.91 -3.20
N ASN A 58 -14.59 -6.09 -4.51
CA ASN A 58 -13.26 -6.18 -5.13
C ASN A 58 -12.46 -4.88 -5.04
N VAL A 59 -13.12 -3.71 -5.08
CA VAL A 59 -12.46 -2.43 -4.79
C VAL A 59 -11.92 -2.41 -3.36
N GLY A 60 -12.72 -2.87 -2.39
CA GLY A 60 -12.28 -2.99 -1.00
C GLY A 60 -11.08 -3.93 -0.82
N TRP A 61 -11.11 -5.10 -1.48
CA TRP A 61 -9.97 -6.02 -1.50
C TRP A 61 -8.74 -5.43 -2.16
N SER A 62 -8.92 -4.69 -3.25
CA SER A 62 -7.81 -4.01 -3.94
C SER A 62 -7.14 -3.00 -3.02
N ALA A 63 -7.92 -2.20 -2.28
CA ALA A 63 -7.39 -1.26 -1.30
C ALA A 63 -6.59 -1.95 -0.19
N ILE A 64 -7.07 -3.09 0.32
CA ILE A 64 -6.32 -3.91 1.29
C ILE A 64 -5.02 -4.45 0.66
N GLY A 65 -5.05 -4.84 -0.61
CA GLY A 65 -3.87 -5.33 -1.35
C GLY A 65 -2.77 -4.28 -1.54
N LEU A 66 -3.10 -2.99 -1.47
CA LEU A 66 -2.13 -1.89 -1.56
C LEU A 66 -1.29 -1.70 -0.28
N LEU A 67 -1.57 -2.47 0.78
CA LEU A 67 -0.89 -2.41 2.07
C LEU A 67 0.64 -2.31 1.94
N ASN A 68 1.26 -3.25 1.23
CA ASN A 68 2.72 -3.31 1.08
C ASN A 68 3.27 -2.16 0.23
N LEU A 69 2.54 -1.75 -0.82
CA LEU A 69 2.91 -0.62 -1.66
C LEU A 69 2.96 0.67 -0.84
N VAL A 70 1.89 0.96 -0.10
CA VAL A 70 1.78 2.20 0.68
C VAL A 70 2.82 2.19 1.80
N LEU A 71 3.00 1.08 2.51
CA LEU A 71 4.02 0.97 3.54
C LEU A 71 5.42 1.28 3.03
N ALA A 72 5.86 0.58 1.99
CA ALA A 72 7.21 0.72 1.47
C ALA A 72 7.44 2.12 0.88
N GLY A 73 6.44 2.64 0.15
CA GLY A 73 6.46 3.98 -0.42
C GLY A 73 6.62 5.07 0.64
N TYR A 74 5.82 5.02 1.71
CA TYR A 74 5.84 6.06 2.74
C TYR A 74 6.99 5.91 3.76
N ILE A 75 7.54 4.71 3.96
CA ILE A 75 8.85 4.55 4.63
C ILE A 75 9.95 5.19 3.79
N ALA A 76 9.99 4.90 2.49
CA ALA A 76 11.00 5.46 1.59
C ALA A 76 10.91 6.99 1.53
N TYR A 77 9.69 7.52 1.41
CA TYR A 77 9.41 8.95 1.45
C TYR A 77 9.89 9.61 2.75
N ALA A 78 9.68 8.97 3.90
CA ALA A 78 10.12 9.53 5.17
C ALA A 78 11.64 9.68 5.28
N ILE A 79 12.42 8.92 4.48
CA ILE A 79 13.89 8.92 4.50
C ILE A 79 14.47 9.82 3.39
N GLY A 80 13.92 9.75 2.18
CA GLY A 80 14.47 10.37 0.97
C GLY A 80 13.50 11.30 0.23
N ASP A 81 12.44 11.75 0.89
CA ASP A 81 11.41 12.66 0.37
C ASP A 81 10.74 12.14 -0.93
N LYS A 82 10.18 13.05 -1.73
CA LYS A 82 9.48 12.75 -2.98
C LYS A 82 10.28 11.87 -3.96
N PRO A 83 11.61 12.05 -4.16
CA PRO A 83 12.40 11.19 -5.05
C PRO A 83 12.37 9.70 -4.68
N ALA A 84 12.17 9.37 -3.40
CA ALA A 84 12.19 7.99 -2.92
C ALA A 84 10.89 7.22 -3.18
N LEU A 85 9.77 7.92 -3.45
CA LEU A 85 8.43 7.31 -3.56
C LEU A 85 8.36 6.23 -4.63
N ALA A 86 8.88 6.51 -5.84
CA ALA A 86 8.79 5.58 -6.96
C ALA A 86 9.49 4.25 -6.64
N ALA A 87 10.72 4.32 -6.11
CA ALA A 87 11.47 3.13 -5.71
C ALA A 87 10.79 2.36 -4.56
N GLY A 88 10.23 3.09 -3.59
CA GLY A 88 9.47 2.49 -2.48
C GLY A 88 8.20 1.77 -2.96
N PHE A 89 7.42 2.35 -3.87
CA PHE A 89 6.24 1.70 -4.43
C PHE A 89 6.57 0.43 -5.21
N VAL A 90 7.61 0.48 -6.06
CA VAL A 90 8.08 -0.70 -6.80
C VAL A 90 8.55 -1.79 -5.83
N GLY A 91 9.32 -1.44 -4.81
CA GLY A 91 9.75 -2.39 -3.78
C GLY A 91 8.57 -3.02 -3.02
N GLY A 92 7.56 -2.23 -2.69
CA GLY A 92 6.36 -2.70 -2.00
C GLY A 92 5.48 -3.63 -2.85
N THR A 93 5.33 -3.36 -4.15
CA THR A 93 4.58 -4.26 -5.04
C THR A 93 5.30 -5.58 -5.28
N LEU A 94 6.63 -5.53 -5.44
CA LEU A 94 7.48 -6.74 -5.52
C LEU A 94 7.39 -7.58 -4.24
N ALA A 95 7.37 -6.94 -3.07
CA ALA A 95 7.21 -7.67 -1.80
C ALA A 95 5.86 -8.41 -1.72
N ALA A 96 4.79 -7.82 -2.29
CA ALA A 96 3.48 -8.46 -2.38
C ALA A 96 3.47 -9.63 -3.38
N SER A 97 4.10 -9.48 -4.55
CA SER A 97 4.09 -10.53 -5.60
C SER A 97 5.04 -11.70 -5.32
N THR A 98 6.09 -11.49 -4.52
CA THR A 98 7.11 -12.51 -4.19
C THR A 98 6.82 -13.32 -2.92
N ASN A 99 5.63 -13.17 -2.32
CA ASN A 99 5.28 -13.77 -1.02
C ASN A 99 6.18 -13.36 0.17
N THR A 100 7.00 -12.31 0.02
CA THR A 100 7.78 -11.76 1.14
C THR A 100 6.90 -10.93 2.09
N GLY A 101 5.76 -10.44 1.60
CA GLY A 101 4.72 -9.80 2.39
C GLY A 101 5.19 -8.52 3.09
N PHE A 102 4.65 -8.29 4.29
CA PHE A 102 4.89 -7.07 5.07
C PHE A 102 6.38 -6.84 5.39
N ILE A 103 7.12 -7.90 5.75
CA ILE A 103 8.53 -7.79 6.12
C ILE A 103 9.37 -7.37 4.90
N GLY A 104 9.08 -7.94 3.73
CA GLY A 104 9.72 -7.56 2.47
C GLY A 104 9.46 -6.09 2.13
N ALA A 105 8.23 -5.62 2.31
CA ALA A 105 7.86 -4.23 2.06
C ALA A 105 8.58 -3.26 3.01
N LEU A 106 8.74 -3.64 4.28
CA LEU A 106 9.48 -2.86 5.27
C LEU A 106 10.95 -2.72 4.87
N ILE A 107 11.62 -3.83 4.56
CA ILE A 107 13.03 -3.82 4.12
C ILE A 107 13.17 -3.02 2.83
N ALA A 108 12.31 -3.25 1.84
CA ALA A 108 12.35 -2.55 0.56
C ALA A 108 12.15 -1.03 0.72
N GLY A 109 11.25 -0.60 1.61
CA GLY A 109 11.03 0.81 1.92
C GLY A 109 12.28 1.49 2.49
N PHE A 110 12.98 0.84 3.43
CA PHE A 110 14.24 1.36 3.97
C PHE A 110 15.35 1.42 2.92
N VAL A 111 15.53 0.34 2.15
CA VAL A 111 16.55 0.28 1.09
C VAL A 111 16.29 1.35 0.04
N ALA A 112 15.05 1.50 -0.42
CA ALA A 112 14.66 2.52 -1.38
C ALA A 112 14.89 3.95 -0.84
N GLY A 113 14.49 4.21 0.40
CA GLY A 113 14.67 5.50 1.06
C GLY A 113 16.13 5.92 1.19
N TYR A 114 16.98 5.03 1.70
CA TYR A 114 18.41 5.30 1.83
C TYR A 114 19.11 5.43 0.48
N SER A 115 18.74 4.61 -0.50
CA SER A 115 19.29 4.69 -1.86
C SER A 115 18.94 6.04 -2.51
N ALA A 116 17.69 6.47 -2.40
CA ALA A 116 17.25 7.77 -2.93
C ALA A 116 17.97 8.94 -2.23
N ARG A 117 18.06 8.91 -0.90
CA ARG A 117 18.81 9.93 -0.14
C ARG A 117 20.27 10.01 -0.58
N TRP A 118 20.91 8.87 -0.82
CA TRP A 118 22.29 8.83 -1.31
C TRP A 118 22.41 9.44 -2.71
N CYS A 119 21.51 9.08 -3.63
CA CYS A 119 21.46 9.66 -4.97
C CYS A 119 21.28 11.18 -4.93
N THR A 120 20.32 11.69 -4.16
CA THR A 120 20.05 13.14 -4.08
C THR A 120 21.21 13.91 -3.45
N GLN A 121 21.96 13.31 -2.51
CA GLN A 121 23.11 13.97 -1.89
C GLN A 121 24.37 13.97 -2.78
N LYS A 122 24.56 12.93 -3.59
CA LYS A 122 25.77 12.75 -4.41
C LYS A 122 25.62 13.25 -5.84
N ILE A 123 24.41 13.25 -6.38
CA ILE A 123 24.13 13.66 -7.75
C ILE A 123 23.71 15.12 -7.72
N LYS A 124 24.66 16.02 -7.97
CA LYS A 124 24.37 17.43 -8.29
C LYS A 124 23.95 17.49 -9.76
N VAL A 125 22.65 17.62 -10.00
CA VAL A 125 22.17 17.88 -11.36
C VAL A 125 22.56 19.31 -11.72
N SER A 126 23.34 19.47 -12.78
CA SER A 126 23.70 20.79 -13.32
C SER A 126 22.43 21.50 -13.74
N GLU A 127 22.29 22.76 -13.33
CA GLU A 127 21.16 23.67 -13.61
C GLU A 127 21.18 24.15 -15.07
N LYS A 128 21.23 23.20 -16.01
CA LYS A 128 21.00 23.47 -17.42
C LYS A 128 19.73 22.71 -17.79
N TYR A 129 18.75 23.50 -18.22
CA TYR A 129 17.36 23.19 -18.58
C TYR A 129 16.38 23.24 -17.41
#